data_AF-A0A0F7WSK3-F1
#
_entry.id   AF-A0A0F7WSK3-F1
#
_cell.length_a   1.000
_cell.length_b   1.000
_cell.length_c   1.000
_cell.angle_alpha   90.00
_cell.angle_beta   90.00
_cell.angle_gamma   90.00
#
_symmetry.space_group_name_H-M   'P 1'
#
loop_
_entity.id
_entity.type
_entity.pdbx_description
1 polymer ?
#
loop_
_entity_poly.entity_id
_entity_poly.type
_entity_poly.pdbx_seq_one_letter_code
_entity_poly.pdbx_strand_id
1 'polypeptide(L)'
;MKLLKNVLLGLFFSMSISGFSEVKVSDTFVKQDTVVEPKIRVLLSNESTTALIEAKGPYRIYGDNVLLDTAIQGQRCVVHALYEGIRWGEFYPGLQCLKIEPVDDTASLFFNGIQYQGSLYVHRKDNHCIMVSNEVTIEDYLKSVLSIKYLKELDKEALSACIILERTALYEKLLARNPQNFWHVKAEEEGYAGFGVTKQFYGVEEAIDWTARLVVDSPQGLIIDAQGLLQSNVDRLAIEGFNARQILEKFYKDVDFVVIESWNEELDGEIR
;
A
#
# COMPACT_ATOMS: atom_id res chain seq x y z
N MET A 1 -60.41 37.73 37.49
CA MET A 1 -58.95 37.59 37.70
C MET A 1 -58.26 38.28 36.52
N LYS A 2 -57.92 39.58 36.65
CA LYS A 2 -56.55 40.11 36.88
C LYS A 2 -55.56 39.62 35.80
N LEU A 3 -55.24 40.46 34.79
CA LEU A 3 -54.08 41.41 34.72
C LEU A 3 -52.74 40.64 34.71
N LEU A 4 -51.70 40.90 33.91
CA LEU A 4 -51.31 42.00 33.03
C LEU A 4 -50.10 41.53 32.18
N LYS A 5 -49.83 42.26 31.09
CA LYS A 5 -48.56 42.49 30.37
C LYS A 5 -47.25 42.05 31.07
N ASN A 6 -46.27 41.55 30.29
CA ASN A 6 -45.05 42.30 29.95
C ASN A 6 -44.20 41.62 28.87
N VAL A 7 -43.85 42.44 27.88
CA VAL A 7 -42.73 42.29 26.96
C VAL A 7 -41.44 42.32 27.77
N LEU A 8 -40.50 41.40 27.50
CA LEU A 8 -39.09 41.63 27.76
C LEU A 8 -38.21 40.82 26.81
N LEU A 9 -37.48 41.61 26.02
CA LEU A 9 -36.28 41.35 25.22
C LEU A 9 -35.34 40.33 25.90
N GLY A 10 -35.00 39.25 25.21
CA GLY A 10 -33.95 38.31 25.60
C GLY A 10 -32.90 38.23 24.48
N LEU A 11 -31.75 38.84 24.75
CA LEU A 11 -30.56 38.97 23.90
C LEU A 11 -30.26 37.77 22.99
N PHE A 12 -30.07 38.06 21.70
CA PHE A 12 -29.19 37.29 20.83
C PHE A 12 -27.77 37.33 21.41
N PHE A 13 -27.33 36.23 22.00
CA PHE A 13 -25.90 35.91 22.05
C PHE A 13 -25.63 34.96 20.89
N SER A 14 -25.19 35.53 19.77
CA SER A 14 -24.40 34.81 18.79
C SER A 14 -23.08 34.43 19.47
N MET A 15 -23.06 33.27 20.13
CA MET A 15 -21.80 32.59 20.37
C MET A 15 -21.39 31.95 19.05
N SER A 16 -20.64 32.71 18.26
CA SER A 16 -19.73 32.14 17.27
C SER A 16 -18.68 31.33 18.02
N ILE A 17 -19.05 30.11 18.40
CA ILE A 17 -18.07 29.07 18.68
C ILE A 17 -17.45 28.77 17.31
N SER A 18 -16.37 29.47 17.00
CA SER A 18 -15.35 28.98 16.07
C SER A 18 -14.66 27.81 16.76
N GLY A 19 -15.42 26.72 16.92
CA GLY A 19 -14.82 25.42 17.08
C GLY A 19 -14.23 25.11 15.74
N PHE A 20 -12.92 25.34 15.59
CA PHE A 20 -12.13 24.51 14.69
C PHE A 20 -12.29 23.08 15.23
N SER A 21 -13.39 22.44 14.82
CA SER A 21 -13.48 21.01 14.77
C SER A 21 -12.33 20.60 13.87
N GLU A 22 -11.26 20.11 14.46
CA GLU A 22 -10.25 19.37 13.74
C GLU A 22 -10.97 18.12 13.23
N VAL A 23 -11.65 18.25 12.08
CA VAL A 23 -12.33 17.13 11.42
C VAL A 23 -11.21 16.24 10.94
N LYS A 24 -10.90 15.22 11.74
CA LYS A 24 -10.01 14.15 11.32
C LYS A 24 -10.66 13.47 10.13
N VAL A 25 -9.86 13.20 9.09
CA VAL A 25 -10.26 12.37 7.94
C VAL A 25 -10.97 11.09 8.41
N SER A 26 -10.58 10.53 9.58
CA SER A 26 -11.18 9.35 10.19
C SER A 26 -12.64 9.48 10.65
N ASP A 27 -13.14 10.69 10.93
CA ASP A 27 -14.48 10.83 11.52
C ASP A 27 -15.58 10.73 10.46
N THR A 28 -15.21 10.86 9.18
CA THR A 28 -16.11 10.69 8.03
C THR A 28 -15.99 9.31 7.40
N PHE A 29 -14.88 8.59 7.65
CA PHE A 29 -14.62 7.26 7.13
C PHE A 29 -14.55 6.29 8.30
N VAL A 30 -15.69 5.67 8.59
CA VAL A 30 -15.80 4.62 9.62
C VAL A 30 -14.70 3.59 9.36
N LYS A 31 -13.85 3.36 10.35
CA LYS A 31 -12.85 2.27 10.31
C LYS A 31 -13.60 0.96 10.11
N GLN A 32 -13.56 0.42 8.89
CA GLN A 32 -14.20 -0.85 8.54
C GLN A 32 -13.23 -2.01 8.78
N ASP A 33 -13.73 -3.10 9.34
CA ASP A 33 -12.95 -4.32 9.52
C ASP A 33 -12.51 -4.88 8.16
N THR A 34 -11.28 -5.38 8.10
CA THR A 34 -10.69 -5.89 6.85
C THR A 34 -10.90 -7.39 6.76
N VAL A 35 -11.40 -7.89 5.63
CA VAL A 35 -11.59 -9.33 5.43
C VAL A 35 -10.29 -9.98 4.95
N VAL A 36 -9.64 -9.37 3.94
CA VAL A 36 -8.29 -9.73 3.46
C VAL A 36 -7.62 -8.47 2.93
N GLU A 37 -6.43 -8.13 3.44
CA GLU A 37 -5.68 -6.97 2.93
C GLU A 37 -5.21 -7.22 1.48
N PRO A 38 -5.48 -6.29 0.55
CA PRO A 38 -4.99 -6.39 -0.82
C PRO A 38 -3.46 -6.39 -0.87
N LYS A 39 -2.92 -7.25 -1.74
CA LYS A 39 -1.48 -7.42 -1.90
C LYS A 39 -1.02 -7.07 -3.30
N ILE A 40 0.27 -6.80 -3.44
CA ILE A 40 0.91 -6.57 -4.71
C ILE A 40 2.20 -7.37 -4.76
N ARG A 41 2.50 -7.94 -5.93
CA ARG A 41 3.74 -8.66 -6.16
C ARG A 41 4.68 -7.83 -7.03
N VAL A 42 5.79 -7.40 -6.47
CA VAL A 42 6.79 -6.56 -7.12
C VAL A 42 7.95 -7.41 -7.61
N LEU A 43 8.27 -7.33 -8.90
CA LEU A 43 9.45 -7.98 -9.46
C LEU A 43 10.72 -7.26 -8.99
N LEU A 44 11.59 -7.97 -8.27
CA LEU A 44 12.87 -7.46 -7.77
C LEU A 44 14.04 -7.83 -8.70
N SER A 45 13.97 -9.00 -9.33
CA SER A 45 14.97 -9.48 -10.28
C SER A 45 14.33 -10.46 -11.25
N ASN A 46 14.50 -10.26 -12.55
CA ASN A 46 13.88 -11.11 -13.57
C ASN A 46 14.71 -12.34 -13.94
N GLU A 47 16.02 -12.17 -14.08
CA GLU A 47 16.94 -13.21 -14.54
C GLU A 47 18.29 -13.05 -13.87
N SER A 48 18.54 -13.87 -12.85
CA SER A 48 19.85 -14.01 -12.22
C SER A 48 20.18 -15.49 -12.02
N THR A 49 21.45 -15.87 -12.04
CA THR A 49 21.83 -17.26 -11.70
C THR A 49 21.79 -17.51 -10.20
N THR A 50 21.93 -16.45 -9.40
CA THR A 50 22.00 -16.51 -7.93
C THR A 50 21.42 -15.25 -7.29
N ALA A 51 21.00 -15.34 -6.03
CA ALA A 51 20.73 -14.15 -5.22
C ALA A 51 21.03 -14.43 -3.75
N LEU A 52 21.39 -13.40 -2.98
CA LEU A 52 21.52 -13.54 -1.54
C LEU A 52 20.15 -13.28 -0.89
N ILE A 53 19.63 -14.27 -0.16
CA ILE A 53 18.40 -14.11 0.62
C ILE A 53 18.70 -14.38 2.10
N GLU A 54 18.22 -13.48 2.93
CA GLU A 54 18.33 -13.55 4.38
C GLU A 54 16.97 -13.40 5.03
N ALA A 55 16.61 -14.34 5.89
CA ALA A 55 15.53 -14.21 6.85
C ALA A 55 16.14 -13.93 8.23
N LYS A 56 15.84 -12.78 8.82
CA LYS A 56 16.17 -12.48 10.22
C LYS A 56 14.94 -12.73 11.08
N GLY A 57 15.04 -13.63 12.04
CA GLY A 57 13.91 -14.05 12.88
C GLY A 57 13.18 -15.28 12.31
N PRO A 58 12.02 -15.65 12.90
CA PRO A 58 11.28 -16.84 12.50
C PRO A 58 10.64 -16.69 11.11
N TYR A 59 10.68 -17.76 10.32
CA TYR A 59 10.12 -17.79 8.96
C TYR A 59 9.52 -19.15 8.60
N ARG A 60 8.62 -19.13 7.61
CA ARG A 60 8.06 -20.32 6.95
C ARG A 60 8.59 -20.42 5.53
N ILE A 61 8.78 -21.66 5.10
CA ILE A 61 9.12 -21.98 3.71
C ILE A 61 7.93 -22.70 3.10
N TYR A 62 7.47 -22.21 1.95
CA TYR A 62 6.51 -22.92 1.12
C TYR A 62 7.16 -23.28 -0.21
N GLY A 63 6.89 -24.49 -0.68
CA GLY A 63 7.26 -24.96 -1.99
C GLY A 63 6.01 -25.17 -2.82
N ASP A 64 5.87 -24.45 -3.93
CA ASP A 64 4.70 -24.53 -4.82
C ASP A 64 3.38 -24.41 -4.02
N ASN A 65 3.35 -23.45 -3.08
CA ASN A 65 2.28 -23.16 -2.11
C ASN A 65 2.03 -24.21 -1.01
N VAL A 66 2.83 -25.27 -0.92
CA VAL A 66 2.77 -26.26 0.17
C VAL A 66 3.79 -25.91 1.24
N LEU A 67 3.37 -25.85 2.51
CA LEU A 67 4.28 -25.61 3.63
C LEU A 67 5.32 -26.75 3.70
N LEU A 68 6.60 -26.40 3.59
CA LEU A 68 7.72 -27.34 3.68
C LEU A 68 8.33 -27.34 5.08
N ASP A 69 8.56 -26.15 5.65
CA ASP A 69 9.22 -26.01 6.94
C ASP A 69 8.82 -24.71 7.67
N THR A 70 9.02 -24.69 8.98
CA THR A 70 8.95 -23.50 9.83
C THR A 70 10.18 -23.44 10.72
N ALA A 71 11.02 -22.44 10.50
CA ALA A 71 12.25 -22.22 11.24
C ALA A 71 12.07 -21.08 12.26
N ILE A 72 12.60 -21.29 13.47
CA ILE A 72 12.58 -20.28 14.55
C ILE A 72 13.83 -19.38 14.49
N GLN A 73 14.93 -19.91 13.94
CA GLN A 73 16.18 -19.18 13.78
C GLN A 73 16.30 -18.67 12.34
N GLY A 74 16.78 -17.43 12.19
CA GLY A 74 17.02 -16.84 10.89
C GLY A 74 18.11 -17.56 10.08
N GLN A 75 18.06 -17.41 8.76
CA GLN A 75 18.98 -18.02 7.83
C GLN A 75 19.45 -17.01 6.78
N ARG A 76 20.74 -17.06 6.41
CA ARG A 76 21.33 -16.26 5.35
C ARG A 76 22.05 -17.16 4.37
N CYS A 77 21.53 -17.31 3.17
CA CYS A 77 22.08 -18.20 2.15
C CYS A 77 21.93 -17.62 0.75
N VAL A 78 22.84 -18.01 -0.13
CA VAL A 78 22.66 -17.78 -1.57
C VAL A 78 21.63 -18.77 -2.08
N VAL A 79 20.65 -18.27 -2.84
CA VAL A 79 19.70 -19.08 -3.58
C VAL A 79 20.19 -19.34 -5.00
N HIS A 80 20.00 -20.56 -5.48
CA HIS A 80 20.38 -21.01 -6.82
C HIS A 80 19.24 -21.76 -7.49
N ALA A 81 19.01 -21.53 -8.78
CA ALA A 81 18.27 -22.47 -9.62
C ALA A 81 19.21 -23.59 -10.07
N LEU A 82 18.93 -24.82 -9.64
CA LEU A 82 19.61 -26.02 -10.10
C LEU A 82 18.75 -26.73 -11.16
N TYR A 83 19.34 -27.68 -11.90
CA TYR A 83 18.63 -28.39 -12.98
C TYR A 83 17.34 -29.07 -12.49
N GLU A 84 17.34 -29.56 -11.25
CA GLU A 84 16.24 -30.32 -10.67
C GLU A 84 15.55 -29.60 -9.52
N GLY A 85 15.70 -28.28 -9.34
CA GLY A 85 15.01 -27.58 -8.27
C GLY A 85 15.70 -26.32 -7.79
N ILE A 86 15.38 -25.90 -6.58
CA ILE A 86 15.91 -24.66 -5.96
C ILE A 86 16.76 -25.05 -4.76
N ARG A 87 17.89 -24.37 -4.57
CA ARG A 87 18.71 -24.51 -3.36
C ARG A 87 18.75 -23.20 -2.59
N TRP A 88 18.40 -23.22 -1.31
CA TRP A 88 18.60 -22.12 -0.38
C TRP A 88 18.93 -22.71 1.01
N GLY A 89 20.23 -22.80 1.33
CA GLY A 89 20.73 -23.62 2.43
C GLY A 89 20.60 -25.11 2.11
N GLU A 90 19.36 -25.59 2.14
CA GLU A 90 18.93 -26.92 1.74
C GLU A 90 18.57 -26.97 0.25
N PHE A 91 18.56 -28.18 -0.32
CA PHE A 91 18.14 -28.41 -1.70
C PHE A 91 16.71 -28.95 -1.73
N TYR A 92 15.86 -28.31 -2.54
CA TYR A 92 14.45 -28.66 -2.74
C TYR A 92 14.26 -29.24 -4.16
N PRO A 93 14.26 -30.58 -4.32
CA PRO A 93 14.10 -31.22 -5.62
C PRO A 93 12.69 -31.02 -6.18
N GLY A 94 12.57 -30.90 -7.50
CA GLY A 94 11.31 -30.70 -8.25
C GLY A 94 10.74 -29.28 -8.19
N LEU A 95 11.20 -28.46 -7.25
CA LEU A 95 10.55 -27.21 -6.89
C LEU A 95 10.64 -26.15 -7.99
N GLN A 96 9.49 -25.54 -8.34
CA GLN A 96 9.43 -24.43 -9.29
C GLN A 96 9.38 -23.07 -8.60
N CYS A 97 8.75 -22.99 -7.43
CA CYS A 97 8.59 -21.77 -6.68
C CYS A 97 8.86 -22.00 -5.19
N LEU A 98 9.81 -21.24 -4.62
CA LEU A 98 10.08 -21.17 -3.20
C LEU A 98 9.53 -19.85 -2.65
N LYS A 99 8.60 -19.90 -1.70
CA LYS A 99 8.15 -18.73 -0.93
C LYS A 99 8.78 -18.76 0.46
N ILE A 100 9.34 -17.62 0.86
CA ILE A 100 9.86 -17.39 2.20
C ILE A 100 8.98 -16.32 2.84
N GLU A 101 8.37 -16.64 3.98
CA GLU A 101 7.38 -15.79 4.65
C GLU A 101 7.80 -15.55 6.11
N PRO A 102 7.87 -14.30 6.60
CA PRO A 102 8.03 -14.01 8.03
C PRO A 102 6.88 -14.59 8.85
N VAL A 103 7.17 -15.14 10.02
CA VAL A 103 6.10 -15.67 10.91
C VAL A 103 5.34 -14.53 11.60
N ASP A 104 6.02 -13.43 11.92
CA ASP A 104 5.47 -12.27 12.61
C ASP A 104 6.28 -11.00 12.28
N ASP A 105 5.80 -9.85 12.77
CA ASP A 105 6.36 -8.52 12.49
C ASP A 105 7.75 -8.28 13.09
N THR A 106 8.26 -9.21 13.92
CA THR A 106 9.65 -9.14 14.43
C THR A 106 10.64 -9.73 13.45
N ALA A 107 10.17 -10.53 12.48
CA ALA A 107 10.98 -11.10 11.43
C ALA A 107 11.08 -10.16 10.22
N SER A 108 12.19 -10.25 9.49
CA SER A 108 12.44 -9.42 8.31
C SER A 108 13.16 -10.21 7.22
N LEU A 109 12.81 -9.93 5.97
CA LEU A 109 13.47 -10.52 4.81
C LEU A 109 14.38 -9.51 4.14
N PHE A 110 15.51 -10.01 3.64
CA PHE A 110 16.44 -9.24 2.85
C PHE A 110 16.72 -9.96 1.54
N PHE A 111 16.71 -9.20 0.46
CA PHE A 111 17.15 -9.62 -0.86
C PHE A 111 18.33 -8.76 -1.28
N ASN A 112 19.49 -9.39 -1.54
CA ASN A 112 20.76 -8.72 -1.84
C ASN A 112 21.13 -7.59 -0.87
N GLY A 113 20.78 -7.75 0.41
CA GLY A 113 21.07 -6.79 1.48
C GLY A 113 20.03 -5.68 1.67
N ILE A 114 19.01 -5.58 0.82
CA ILE A 114 17.89 -4.64 0.97
C ILE A 114 16.76 -5.32 1.74
N GLN A 115 16.24 -4.65 2.76
CA GLN A 115 15.13 -5.15 3.58
C GLN A 115 13.79 -4.95 2.87
N TYR A 116 12.95 -5.98 2.87
CA TYR A 116 11.59 -5.98 2.32
C TYR A 116 10.58 -6.41 3.38
N GLN A 117 9.38 -5.82 3.32
CA GLN A 117 8.21 -6.29 4.06
C GLN A 117 7.50 -7.39 3.27
N GLY A 118 6.68 -8.20 3.95
CA GLY A 118 5.94 -9.29 3.31
C GLY A 118 6.81 -10.50 2.96
N SER A 119 6.46 -11.21 1.89
CA SER A 119 7.06 -12.50 1.51
C SER A 119 7.95 -12.37 0.28
N LEU A 120 9.02 -13.16 0.21
CA LEU A 120 9.84 -13.29 -0.99
C LEU A 120 9.48 -14.57 -1.75
N TYR A 121 9.31 -14.47 -3.05
CA TYR A 121 9.10 -15.57 -3.98
C TYR A 121 10.33 -15.73 -4.86
N VAL A 122 10.83 -16.95 -4.98
CA VAL A 122 11.91 -17.33 -5.88
C VAL A 122 11.35 -18.35 -6.87
N HIS A 123 11.18 -17.92 -8.11
CA HIS A 123 10.76 -18.79 -9.20
C HIS A 123 11.97 -19.25 -9.99
N ARG A 124 12.02 -20.54 -10.28
CA ARG A 124 12.94 -21.07 -11.26
C ARG A 124 12.48 -20.66 -12.66
N LYS A 125 13.43 -20.25 -13.50
CA LYS A 125 13.25 -20.06 -14.95
C LYS A 125 14.12 -21.07 -15.70
N ASP A 126 13.94 -21.09 -17.01
CA ASP A 126 14.85 -21.78 -17.93
C ASP A 126 16.29 -21.25 -17.78
N ASN A 127 17.25 -21.98 -18.36
CA ASN A 127 18.68 -21.63 -18.36
C ASN A 127 19.32 -21.47 -16.97
N HIS A 128 18.77 -22.14 -15.95
CA HIS A 128 19.28 -22.08 -14.57
C HIS A 128 19.25 -20.68 -13.96
N CYS A 129 18.30 -19.87 -14.39
CA CYS A 129 18.04 -18.56 -13.81
C CYS A 129 16.92 -18.64 -12.76
N ILE A 130 16.94 -17.66 -11.86
CA ILE A 130 15.86 -17.36 -10.93
C ILE A 130 15.25 -16.00 -11.25
N MET A 131 13.96 -15.90 -10.99
CA MET A 131 13.21 -14.67 -10.84
C MET A 131 12.84 -14.51 -9.38
N VAL A 132 13.05 -13.31 -8.83
CA VAL A 132 12.70 -12.99 -7.45
C VAL A 132 11.68 -11.87 -7.45
N SER A 133 10.59 -12.09 -6.71
CA SER A 133 9.55 -11.09 -6.47
C SER A 133 9.23 -10.98 -4.99
N ASN A 134 8.66 -9.86 -4.59
CA ASN A 134 8.19 -9.62 -3.23
C ASN A 134 6.69 -9.40 -3.24
N GLU A 135 5.97 -10.18 -2.46
CA GLU A 135 4.54 -10.00 -2.21
C GLU A 135 4.37 -9.23 -0.90
N VAL A 136 3.70 -8.09 -0.98
CA VAL A 136 3.56 -7.13 0.11
C VAL A 136 2.17 -6.51 0.09
N THR A 137 1.70 -5.95 1.19
CA THR A 137 0.42 -5.22 1.22
C THR A 137 0.50 -3.99 0.32
N ILE A 138 -0.64 -3.53 -0.21
CA ILE A 138 -0.70 -2.28 -0.98
C ILE A 138 -0.20 -1.10 -0.13
N GLU A 139 -0.52 -1.06 1.16
CA GLU A 139 -0.13 0.03 2.04
C GLU A 139 1.38 0.07 2.27
N ASP A 140 2.03 -1.06 2.53
CA ASP A 140 3.49 -1.12 2.68
C ASP A 140 4.23 -0.86 1.36
N TYR A 141 3.64 -1.25 0.23
CA TYR A 141 4.15 -0.87 -1.09
C TYR A 141 4.12 0.66 -1.27
N LEU A 142 2.98 1.30 -0.98
CA LEU A 142 2.84 2.74 -1.06
C LEU A 142 3.80 3.46 -0.12
N LYS A 143 4.02 2.95 1.11
CA LYS A 143 5.01 3.51 2.04
C LYS A 143 6.41 3.51 1.42
N SER A 144 6.80 2.43 0.75
CA SER A 144 8.09 2.35 0.09
C SER A 144 8.22 3.30 -1.12
N VAL A 145 7.20 3.40 -1.96
CA VAL A 145 7.27 4.19 -3.21
C VAL A 145 7.05 5.68 -2.95
N LEU A 146 6.08 6.02 -2.11
CA LEU A 146 5.68 7.41 -1.91
C LEU A 146 6.65 8.18 -1.01
N SER A 147 7.34 7.51 -0.08
CA SER A 147 8.33 8.16 0.80
C SER A 147 9.53 8.72 0.04
N ILE A 148 9.88 8.16 -1.12
CA ILE A 148 10.93 8.70 -2.01
C ILE A 148 10.38 9.70 -3.04
N LYS A 149 9.07 9.69 -3.29
CA LYS A 149 8.40 10.59 -4.24
C LYS A 149 8.07 11.94 -3.60
N TYR A 150 7.55 11.92 -2.37
CA TYR A 150 7.19 13.12 -1.61
C TYR A 150 8.32 13.56 -0.69
N LEU A 151 9.37 14.15 -1.28
CA LEU A 151 10.55 14.66 -0.56
C LEU A 151 10.38 16.09 -0.02
N LYS A 152 9.16 16.61 -0.01
CA LYS A 152 8.82 17.94 0.49
C LYS A 152 7.67 17.80 1.48
N GLU A 153 7.76 18.53 2.58
CA GLU A 153 6.65 18.71 3.51
C GLU A 153 5.45 19.37 2.81
N LEU A 154 4.32 18.65 2.83
CA LEU A 154 3.01 19.12 2.39
C LEU A 154 2.11 19.21 3.62
N ASP A 155 1.04 19.98 3.52
CA ASP A 155 0.00 19.90 4.55
C ASP A 155 -0.57 18.48 4.61
N LYS A 156 -0.90 18.01 5.81
CA LYS A 156 -1.43 16.65 6.02
C LYS A 156 -2.63 16.34 5.14
N GLU A 157 -3.56 17.29 4.98
CA GLU A 157 -4.79 17.08 4.21
C GLU A 157 -4.49 17.08 2.71
N ALA A 158 -3.53 17.90 2.27
CA ALA A 158 -3.04 17.90 0.90
C ALA A 158 -2.32 16.59 0.56
N LEU A 159 -1.44 16.11 1.44
CA LEU A 159 -0.72 14.85 1.28
C LEU A 159 -1.69 13.66 1.28
N SER A 160 -2.65 13.63 2.20
CA SER A 160 -3.71 12.63 2.22
C SER A 160 -4.53 12.61 0.93
N ALA A 161 -4.90 13.77 0.38
CA ALA A 161 -5.59 13.84 -0.91
C ALA A 161 -4.74 13.25 -2.06
N CYS A 162 -3.45 13.60 -2.11
CA CYS A 162 -2.51 13.01 -3.06
C CYS A 162 -2.41 11.49 -2.92
N ILE A 163 -2.28 10.98 -1.70
CA ILE A 163 -2.14 9.53 -1.44
C ILE A 163 -3.39 8.75 -1.87
N ILE A 164 -4.60 9.29 -1.65
CA ILE A 164 -5.84 8.68 -2.13
C ILE A 164 -5.80 8.52 -3.66
N LEU A 165 -5.32 9.54 -4.38
CA LEU A 165 -5.17 9.49 -5.84
C LEU A 165 -4.08 8.51 -6.29
N GLU A 166 -2.93 8.47 -5.61
CA GLU A 166 -1.86 7.48 -5.89
C GLU A 166 -2.37 6.05 -5.70
N ARG A 167 -3.12 5.80 -4.63
CA ARG A 167 -3.74 4.50 -4.37
C ARG A 167 -4.76 4.15 -5.44
N THR A 168 -5.62 5.10 -5.81
CA THR A 168 -6.61 4.89 -6.87
C THR A 168 -5.94 4.55 -8.20
N ALA A 169 -4.89 5.29 -8.58
CA ALA A 169 -4.12 5.04 -9.80
C ALA A 169 -3.45 3.66 -9.80
N LEU A 170 -2.95 3.23 -8.63
CA LEU A 170 -2.39 1.89 -8.46
C LEU A 170 -3.45 0.82 -8.71
N TYR A 171 -4.65 0.94 -8.12
CA TYR A 171 -5.73 -0.03 -8.36
C TYR A 171 -6.19 -0.05 -9.82
N GLU A 172 -6.39 1.11 -10.44
CA GLU A 172 -6.73 1.18 -11.88
C GLU A 172 -5.67 0.47 -12.74
N LYS A 173 -4.38 0.66 -12.42
CA LYS A 173 -3.26 0.00 -13.08
C LYS A 173 -3.24 -1.52 -12.86
N LEU A 174 -3.59 -1.99 -11.66
CA LEU A 174 -3.66 -3.42 -11.36
C LEU A 174 -4.85 -4.08 -12.08
N LEU A 175 -6.01 -3.42 -12.13
CA LEU A 175 -7.20 -3.91 -12.84
C LEU A 175 -7.02 -3.93 -14.37
N ALA A 176 -6.23 -3.01 -14.93
CA ALA A 176 -5.95 -2.96 -16.36
C ALA A 176 -4.93 -4.02 -16.84
N ARG A 177 -4.29 -4.76 -15.92
CA ARG A 177 -3.22 -5.70 -16.27
C ARG A 177 -3.74 -7.07 -16.67
N ASN A 178 -2.91 -7.75 -17.47
CA ASN A 178 -3.15 -9.11 -17.92
C ASN A 178 -2.61 -10.11 -16.87
N PRO A 179 -3.41 -11.08 -16.38
CA PRO A 179 -3.06 -11.99 -15.28
C PRO A 179 -1.94 -13.00 -15.57
N GLN A 180 -1.31 -12.95 -16.74
CA GLN A 180 -0.34 -13.97 -17.19
C GLN A 180 1.06 -13.84 -16.55
N ASN A 181 1.33 -12.81 -15.75
CA ASN A 181 2.64 -12.60 -15.12
C ASN A 181 2.60 -12.95 -13.63
N PHE A 182 3.62 -13.65 -13.15
CA PHE A 182 3.83 -13.92 -11.72
C PHE A 182 4.19 -12.67 -10.89
N TRP A 183 3.98 -11.46 -11.40
CA TRP A 183 4.25 -10.20 -10.72
C TRP A 183 3.39 -9.10 -11.34
N HIS A 184 3.06 -8.11 -10.52
CA HIS A 184 2.16 -7.02 -10.86
C HIS A 184 2.88 -5.78 -11.31
N VAL A 185 4.06 -5.47 -10.78
CA VAL A 185 4.86 -4.30 -11.17
C VAL A 185 6.36 -4.61 -11.09
N LYS A 186 7.23 -3.79 -11.69
CA LYS A 186 8.69 -3.94 -11.57
C LYS A 186 9.27 -2.91 -10.64
N ALA A 187 10.17 -3.32 -9.74
CA ALA A 187 10.74 -2.43 -8.75
C ALA A 187 11.42 -1.20 -9.36
N GLU A 188 12.19 -1.40 -10.44
CA GLU A 188 12.92 -0.33 -11.13
C GLU A 188 11.99 0.69 -11.81
N GLU A 189 10.84 0.25 -12.32
CA GLU A 189 9.87 1.11 -13.01
C GLU A 189 9.06 1.95 -12.01
N GLU A 190 8.80 1.40 -10.82
CA GLU A 190 7.98 2.05 -9.78
C GLU A 190 8.79 2.81 -8.72
N GLY A 191 10.11 2.64 -8.68
CA GLY A 191 10.94 3.15 -7.58
C GLY A 191 10.76 2.37 -6.26
N TYR A 192 10.38 1.09 -6.32
CA TYR A 192 10.23 0.26 -5.13
C TYR A 192 11.62 -0.10 -4.54
N ALA A 193 12.08 0.70 -3.58
CA ALA A 193 13.42 0.60 -2.98
C ALA A 193 13.50 -0.33 -1.76
N GLY A 194 12.38 -0.93 -1.34
CA GLY A 194 12.28 -1.73 -0.12
C GLY A 194 12.05 -0.88 1.14
N PHE A 195 11.89 -1.57 2.27
CA PHE A 195 11.50 -0.98 3.56
C PHE A 195 12.68 -0.31 4.30
N GLY A 196 13.86 -0.91 4.22
CA GLY A 196 15.02 -0.43 5.01
C GLY A 196 15.56 0.94 4.57
N VAL A 197 15.21 1.41 3.38
CA VAL A 197 15.72 2.65 2.76
C VAL A 197 14.75 3.82 2.92
N THR A 198 13.49 3.54 3.31
CA THR A 198 12.37 4.47 3.14
C THR A 198 11.78 5.00 4.45
N LYS A 199 12.27 4.52 5.60
CA LYS A 199 11.80 4.93 6.93
C LYS A 199 12.12 6.41 7.17
N GLN A 200 11.08 7.20 7.42
CA GLN A 200 11.07 8.64 7.76
C GLN A 200 11.19 9.63 6.60
N PHE A 201 10.06 9.99 5.97
CA PHE A 201 9.97 11.26 5.26
C PHE A 201 8.58 11.91 5.40
N TYR A 202 8.58 13.18 5.83
CA TYR A 202 7.52 14.20 5.69
C TYR A 202 6.05 13.79 5.96
N GLY A 203 5.80 12.85 6.88
CA GLY A 203 4.43 12.46 7.26
C GLY A 203 3.75 11.50 6.29
N VAL A 204 4.49 10.90 5.34
CA VAL A 204 3.92 10.05 4.28
C VAL A 204 3.33 8.76 4.85
N GLU A 205 4.05 8.08 5.74
CA GLU A 205 3.55 6.84 6.36
C GLU A 205 2.26 7.09 7.14
N GLU A 206 2.20 8.18 7.91
CA GLU A 206 1.03 8.58 8.68
C GLU A 206 -0.16 8.91 7.77
N ALA A 207 0.07 9.65 6.68
CA ALA A 207 -0.98 9.99 5.74
C ALA A 207 -1.47 8.76 4.94
N ILE A 208 -0.61 7.77 4.69
CA ILE A 208 -0.99 6.46 4.15
C ILE A 208 -1.89 5.73 5.15
N ASP A 209 -1.48 5.63 6.41
CA ASP A 209 -2.24 4.95 7.47
C ASP A 209 -3.60 5.62 7.72
N TRP A 210 -3.67 6.96 7.68
CA TRP A 210 -4.93 7.71 7.85
C TRP A 210 -5.89 7.56 6.68
N THR A 211 -5.38 7.26 5.49
CA THR A 211 -6.19 7.09 4.27
C THR A 211 -6.23 5.63 3.81
N ALA A 212 -5.86 4.69 4.68
CA ALA A 212 -5.68 3.29 4.33
C ALA A 212 -6.91 2.76 3.58
N ARG A 213 -6.66 2.15 2.42
CA ARG A 213 -7.66 1.54 1.53
C ARG A 213 -8.69 2.50 0.91
N LEU A 214 -8.62 3.80 1.18
CA LEU A 214 -9.51 4.79 0.59
C LEU A 214 -9.10 5.11 -0.86
N VAL A 215 -10.06 4.99 -1.77
CA VAL A 215 -9.92 5.29 -3.20
C VAL A 215 -11.05 6.18 -3.69
N VAL A 216 -10.82 6.87 -4.81
CA VAL A 216 -11.88 7.56 -5.55
C VAL A 216 -12.55 6.53 -6.47
N ASP A 217 -13.87 6.39 -6.35
CA ASP A 217 -14.68 5.64 -7.29
C ASP A 217 -15.30 6.62 -8.29
N SER A 218 -14.79 6.60 -9.52
CA SER A 218 -15.26 7.43 -10.62
C SER A 218 -15.49 6.58 -11.85
N PRO A 219 -16.70 6.59 -12.45
CA PRO A 219 -16.97 5.87 -13.69
C PRO A 219 -16.10 6.30 -14.88
N GLN A 220 -15.53 7.51 -14.81
CA GLN A 220 -14.64 8.06 -15.84
C GLN A 220 -13.15 7.81 -15.54
N GLY A 221 -12.84 7.14 -14.43
CA GLY A 221 -11.49 7.01 -13.89
C GLY A 221 -10.93 8.32 -13.34
N LEU A 222 -9.63 8.35 -13.06
CA LEU A 222 -8.96 9.55 -12.57
C LEU A 222 -8.96 10.70 -13.60
N ILE A 223 -9.73 11.75 -13.32
CA ILE A 223 -9.75 13.01 -14.09
C ILE A 223 -8.46 13.83 -13.84
N ILE A 224 -7.94 13.79 -12.62
CA ILE A 224 -6.70 14.45 -12.22
C ILE A 224 -5.84 13.48 -11.40
N ASP A 225 -4.59 13.25 -11.79
CA ASP A 225 -3.69 12.46 -10.97
C ASP A 225 -3.13 13.30 -9.80
N ALA A 226 -2.41 12.65 -8.88
CA ALA A 226 -1.83 13.36 -7.74
C ALA A 226 -0.83 14.45 -8.18
N GLN A 227 -0.16 14.30 -9.32
CA GLN A 227 0.75 15.30 -9.86
C GLN A 227 0.01 16.55 -10.35
N GLY A 228 -1.12 16.36 -11.04
CA GLY A 228 -2.03 17.44 -11.40
C GLY A 228 -2.62 18.13 -10.18
N LEU A 229 -2.91 17.38 -9.11
CA LEU A 229 -3.39 17.94 -7.85
C LEU A 229 -2.32 18.84 -7.21
N LEU A 230 -1.06 18.40 -7.17
CA LEU A 230 0.07 19.21 -6.69
C LEU A 230 0.23 20.52 -7.49
N GLN A 231 0.10 20.46 -8.82
CA GLN A 231 0.18 21.63 -9.69
C GLN A 231 -0.97 22.63 -9.47
N SER A 232 -2.08 22.16 -8.88
CA SER A 232 -3.27 22.97 -8.61
C SER A 232 -3.20 23.72 -7.27
N ASN A 233 -2.01 23.85 -6.65
CA ASN A 233 -1.79 24.49 -5.35
C ASN A 233 -2.63 23.88 -4.22
N VAL A 234 -2.67 22.55 -4.14
CA VAL A 234 -3.40 21.81 -3.11
C VAL A 234 -3.08 22.25 -1.68
N ASP A 235 -1.82 22.62 -1.40
CA ASP A 235 -1.41 23.17 -0.09
C ASP A 235 -2.24 24.40 0.31
N ARG A 236 -2.59 25.26 -0.65
CA ARG A 236 -3.41 26.44 -0.37
C ARG A 236 -4.82 26.05 0.08
N LEU A 237 -5.41 25.02 -0.51
CA LEU A 237 -6.73 24.53 -0.11
C LEU A 237 -6.69 23.96 1.30
N ALA A 238 -5.64 23.21 1.63
CA ALA A 238 -5.47 22.70 2.99
C ALA A 238 -5.30 23.85 4.01
N ILE A 239 -4.50 24.87 3.69
CA ILE A 239 -4.34 26.10 4.50
C ILE A 239 -5.67 26.85 4.67
N GLU A 240 -6.53 26.83 3.65
CA GLU A 240 -7.89 27.41 3.71
C GLU A 240 -8.86 26.57 4.57
N GLY A 241 -8.41 25.44 5.12
CA GLY A 241 -9.16 24.59 6.05
C GLY A 241 -9.92 23.45 5.39
N PHE A 242 -9.67 23.15 4.11
CA PHE A 242 -10.28 22.01 3.43
C PHE A 242 -9.57 20.72 3.84
N ASN A 243 -10.34 19.70 4.22
CA ASN A 243 -9.80 18.34 4.44
C ASN A 243 -9.57 17.61 3.11
N ALA A 244 -8.88 16.47 3.16
CA ALA A 244 -8.51 15.69 1.97
C ALA A 244 -9.71 15.37 1.05
N ARG A 245 -10.86 15.00 1.63
CA ARG A 245 -12.09 14.70 0.89
C ARG A 245 -12.60 15.95 0.18
N GLN A 246 -12.74 17.06 0.91
CA GLN A 246 -13.25 18.32 0.34
C GLN A 246 -12.30 18.89 -0.72
N ILE A 247 -10.99 18.68 -0.56
CA ILE A 247 -10.01 19.00 -1.59
C ILE A 247 -10.34 18.22 -2.87
N LEU A 248 -10.51 16.90 -2.78
CA LEU A 248 -10.80 16.05 -3.94
C LEU A 248 -12.15 16.37 -4.58
N GLU A 249 -13.19 16.66 -3.78
CA GLU A 249 -14.52 17.09 -4.27
C GLU A 249 -14.50 18.40 -5.07
N LYS A 250 -13.45 19.22 -4.97
CA LYS A 250 -13.28 20.39 -5.85
C LYS A 250 -12.88 20.04 -7.27
N PHE A 251 -12.22 18.90 -7.45
CA PHE A 251 -11.70 18.45 -8.75
C PHE A 251 -12.57 17.36 -9.37
N TYR A 252 -13.20 16.54 -8.54
CA TYR A 252 -14.08 15.46 -8.94
C TYR A 252 -15.53 15.81 -8.64
N LYS A 253 -16.37 15.83 -9.68
CA LYS A 253 -17.82 15.97 -9.54
C LYS A 253 -18.45 14.59 -9.55
N ASP A 254 -19.46 14.40 -8.71
CA ASP A 254 -20.29 13.19 -8.68
C ASP A 254 -19.45 11.90 -8.49
N VAL A 255 -18.43 11.96 -7.64
CA VAL A 255 -17.62 10.79 -7.26
C VAL A 255 -17.94 10.32 -5.85
N ASP A 256 -17.83 9.01 -5.66
CA ASP A 256 -17.88 8.40 -4.35
C ASP A 256 -16.47 8.08 -3.85
N PHE A 257 -16.31 8.00 -2.54
CA PHE A 257 -15.08 7.55 -1.91
C PHE A 257 -15.35 6.19 -1.27
N VAL A 258 -14.61 5.19 -1.71
CA VAL A 258 -14.85 3.80 -1.33
C VAL A 258 -13.64 3.26 -0.58
N VAL A 259 -13.89 2.43 0.43
CA VAL A 259 -12.87 1.70 1.16
C VAL A 259 -12.80 0.28 0.58
N ILE A 260 -11.63 -0.15 0.16
CA ILE A 260 -11.43 -1.53 -0.33
C ILE A 260 -11.45 -2.50 0.86
N GLU A 261 -12.50 -3.31 0.98
CA GLU A 261 -12.69 -4.25 2.11
C GLU A 261 -11.99 -5.60 1.89
N SER A 262 -11.85 -6.02 0.63
CA SER A 262 -11.11 -7.23 0.24
C SER A 262 -10.69 -7.15 -1.22
N TRP A 263 -9.64 -7.91 -1.55
CA TRP A 263 -9.21 -8.13 -2.93
C TRP A 263 -8.80 -9.60 -3.07
N ASN A 264 -9.44 -10.33 -3.97
CA ASN A 264 -9.19 -11.75 -4.18
C ASN A 264 -8.93 -12.01 -5.67
N GLU A 265 -7.67 -12.23 -6.03
CA GLU A 265 -7.26 -12.55 -7.40
C GLU A 265 -7.77 -13.93 -7.86
N GLU A 266 -8.11 -14.84 -6.92
CA GLU A 266 -8.47 -16.22 -7.26
C GLU A 266 -9.84 -16.36 -7.97
N LEU A 267 -10.69 -15.33 -7.90
CA LEU A 267 -12.03 -15.37 -8.53
C LEU A 267 -12.01 -15.19 -10.05
N ASP A 268 -10.91 -14.72 -10.65
CA ASP A 268 -10.77 -14.62 -12.10
C ASP A 268 -10.34 -15.95 -12.77
N GLY A 269 -10.11 -17.00 -11.97
CA GLY A 269 -9.75 -18.35 -12.43
C GLY A 269 -10.94 -19.27 -12.76
N GLU A 270 -12.16 -18.93 -12.34
CA GLU A 270 -13.35 -19.79 -12.49
C GLU A 270 -14.24 -19.49 -13.71
N ILE A 271 -13.86 -18.52 -14.56
CA ILE A 271 -14.48 -18.34 -15.87
C ILE A 271 -13.55 -18.94 -16.95
N ARG A 272 -13.63 -20.26 -17.12
CA ARG A 272 -13.23 -20.96 -18.34
C ARG A 272 -14.35 -21.85 -18.82
#